data_AF-A0A0Q3I618-F1
#
_entry.id   AF-A0A0Q3I618-F1
#
_cell.length_a   1.000
_cell.length_b   1.000
_cell.length_c   1.000
_cell.angle_alpha   90.00
_cell.angle_beta   90.00
_cell.angle_gamma   90.00
#
_symmetry.space_group_name_H-M   'P 1'
#
loop_
_entity.id
_entity.type
_entity.pdbx_description
1 polymer ?
#
loop_
_entity_poly.entity_id
_entity_poly.type
_entity_poly.pdbx_seq_one_letter_code
_entity_poly.pdbx_strand_id
1 'polypeptide(L)'
;MAIGRVLVCDDSDGSRAEFVASINQAMGIEVAENHTGKDLKEAIAALIRGETGGTLFDGADVAVIDNRLIDDWTADDDPKVSAEQLADLVRISSTAGVVVILNQYREIDFDLRLDGRLDSYADLNITDKCLDCANLWKEEPPRGFRPWAWPVLPRLVEQMRRRQDWLLAEGRLDQSVLQALELNSERIVRSLSRAATDFLHPTIAPDAVTFREFVEGATRSTDGKHRGDFAADDRLVAKIAAARIGKWLESTVLGPQDLLVDVPHLLERFSILVNDPGSLDSWNAAVSWSETTGFRSERIRAFEWGLWRDWLGRPAYLWPLLQEDDALATEQFAPDAVVPAEAGFCEDVSRFLPIDETSEFVANFDSAFDRRRVRRDRQGKFVYGPASRLAR
;
A
#
# COMPACT_ATOMS: atom_id res chain seq x y z
N MET A 1 -15.21 5.97 -8.59
CA MET A 1 -16.43 5.31 -8.06
C MET A 1 -16.42 5.40 -6.55
N ALA A 2 -17.59 5.50 -5.92
CA ALA A 2 -17.69 5.47 -4.46
C ALA A 2 -17.60 4.02 -3.96
N ILE A 3 -17.05 3.81 -2.75
CA ILE A 3 -17.24 2.57 -2.00
C ILE A 3 -18.74 2.41 -1.74
N GLY A 4 -19.30 1.25 -2.10
CA GLY A 4 -20.68 0.89 -1.86
C GLY A 4 -20.89 0.07 -0.59
N ARG A 5 -19.93 -0.77 -0.19
CA ARG A 5 -20.07 -1.67 0.96
C ARG A 5 -18.78 -1.88 1.74
N VAL A 6 -18.81 -1.59 3.05
CA VAL A 6 -17.73 -1.90 4.00
C VAL A 6 -18.24 -2.91 5.03
N LEU A 7 -17.59 -4.06 5.11
CA LEU A 7 -17.88 -5.08 6.13
C LEU A 7 -16.93 -4.89 7.31
N VAL A 8 -17.46 -4.78 8.54
CA VAL A 8 -16.64 -4.71 9.76
C VAL A 8 -16.76 -6.02 10.54
N CYS A 9 -15.62 -6.64 10.82
CA CYS A 9 -15.50 -7.88 11.57
C CYS A 9 -14.80 -7.61 12.90
N ASP A 10 -15.57 -7.65 13.99
CA ASP A 10 -15.11 -7.51 15.37
C ASP A 10 -16.02 -8.34 16.28
N ASP A 11 -15.45 -8.96 17.31
CA ASP A 11 -16.12 -9.86 18.25
C ASP A 11 -16.94 -9.14 19.34
N SER A 12 -16.63 -7.88 19.59
CA SER A 12 -17.34 -6.97 20.47
C SER A 12 -18.37 -6.15 19.70
N ASP A 13 -19.66 -6.34 20.01
CA ASP A 13 -20.75 -5.56 19.43
C ASP A 13 -20.57 -4.04 19.64
N GLY A 14 -19.99 -3.64 20.78
CA GLY A 14 -19.69 -2.25 21.10
C GLY A 14 -18.59 -1.68 20.21
N SER A 15 -17.45 -2.36 20.14
CA SER A 15 -16.31 -1.95 19.30
C SER A 15 -16.70 -1.89 17.83
N ARG A 16 -17.44 -2.91 17.36
CA ARG A 16 -17.95 -2.97 15.99
C ARG A 16 -18.84 -1.77 15.65
N ALA A 17 -19.76 -1.41 16.55
CA ALA A 17 -20.62 -0.25 16.36
C ALA A 17 -19.82 1.07 16.31
N GLU A 18 -18.79 1.21 17.15
CA GLU A 18 -17.88 2.36 17.14
C GLU A 18 -17.07 2.45 15.84
N PHE A 19 -16.58 1.32 15.32
CA PHE A 19 -15.87 1.27 14.04
C PHE A 19 -16.77 1.64 12.87
N VAL A 20 -17.99 1.07 12.82
CA VAL A 20 -19.00 1.42 11.81
C VAL A 20 -19.32 2.92 11.86
N ALA A 21 -19.53 3.48 13.05
CA ALA A 21 -19.79 4.91 13.22
C ALA A 21 -18.61 5.78 12.73
N SER A 22 -17.37 5.39 13.06
CA SER A 22 -16.15 6.11 12.65
C SER A 22 -15.98 6.14 11.13
N ILE A 23 -16.20 4.99 10.47
CA ILE A 23 -16.12 4.88 9.00
C ILE A 23 -17.21 5.72 8.33
N ASN A 24 -18.46 5.58 8.77
CA ASN A 24 -19.58 6.33 8.22
C ASN A 24 -19.42 7.85 8.44
N GLN A 25 -18.87 8.27 9.58
CA GLN A 25 -18.51 9.66 9.86
C GLN A 25 -17.44 10.17 8.89
N ALA A 26 -16.34 9.43 8.71
CA ALA A 26 -15.25 9.83 7.83
C ALA A 26 -15.70 9.93 6.38
N MET A 27 -16.54 9.00 5.93
CA MET A 27 -17.10 8.98 4.57
C MET A 27 -18.23 9.99 4.37
N GLY A 28 -19.01 10.29 5.41
CA GLY A 28 -20.20 11.14 5.32
C GLY A 28 -21.42 10.44 4.69
N ILE A 29 -21.37 9.11 4.53
CA ILE A 29 -22.45 8.26 4.02
C ILE A 29 -22.44 6.92 4.79
N GLU A 30 -23.59 6.27 4.87
CA GLU A 30 -23.73 4.95 5.50
C GLU A 30 -23.33 3.86 4.50
N VAL A 31 -22.17 3.24 4.71
CA VAL A 31 -21.67 2.13 3.89
C VAL A 31 -21.16 0.97 4.74
N ALA A 32 -20.86 1.22 6.01
CA ALA A 32 -20.35 0.23 6.93
C ALA A 32 -21.51 -0.56 7.55
N GLU A 33 -21.48 -1.87 7.38
CA GLU A 33 -22.53 -2.77 7.86
C GLU A 33 -22.19 -3.33 9.24
N ASN A 34 -23.16 -3.28 10.15
CA ASN A 34 -23.07 -3.91 11.46
C ASN A 34 -23.82 -5.25 11.45
N HIS A 35 -23.08 -6.35 11.28
CA HIS A 35 -23.61 -7.71 11.39
C HIS A 35 -23.55 -8.20 12.83
N THR A 36 -24.33 -9.21 13.21
CA THR A 36 -24.20 -9.77 14.57
C THR A 36 -22.95 -10.63 14.68
N GLY A 37 -22.41 -10.79 15.89
CA GLY A 37 -21.29 -11.72 16.11
C GLY A 37 -21.61 -13.16 15.67
N LYS A 38 -22.88 -13.57 15.70
CA LYS A 38 -23.31 -14.88 15.18
C LYS A 38 -23.16 -14.97 13.66
N ASP A 39 -23.62 -13.98 12.91
CA ASP A 39 -23.55 -14.01 11.44
C ASP A 39 -22.08 -14.03 10.97
N LEU A 40 -21.22 -13.25 11.65
CA LEU A 40 -19.79 -13.23 11.38
C LEU A 40 -19.13 -14.59 11.68
N LYS A 41 -19.47 -15.25 12.80
CA LYS A 41 -19.00 -16.61 13.11
C LYS A 41 -19.40 -17.61 12.02
N GLU A 42 -20.66 -17.57 11.58
CA GLU A 42 -21.15 -18.46 10.52
C GLU A 42 -20.41 -18.23 9.20
N ALA A 43 -20.17 -16.96 8.83
CA ALA A 43 -19.42 -16.60 7.64
C ALA A 43 -17.94 -17.04 7.72
N ILE A 44 -17.28 -16.88 8.87
CA ILE A 44 -15.90 -17.34 9.06
C ILE A 44 -15.82 -18.86 9.00
N ALA A 45 -16.76 -19.56 9.64
CA ALA A 45 -16.82 -21.02 9.59
C ALA A 45 -17.03 -21.53 8.15
N ALA A 46 -17.82 -20.84 7.33
CA ALA A 46 -17.97 -21.13 5.91
C ALA A 46 -16.63 -20.99 5.16
N LEU A 47 -15.90 -19.89 5.38
CA LEU A 47 -14.57 -19.69 4.77
C LEU A 47 -13.58 -20.80 5.18
N ILE A 48 -13.55 -21.19 6.47
CA ILE A 48 -12.69 -22.28 6.98
C ILE A 48 -13.02 -23.61 6.30
N ARG A 49 -14.30 -23.88 6.03
CA ARG A 49 -14.73 -25.08 5.29
C ARG A 49 -14.39 -25.02 3.80
N GLY A 50 -13.85 -23.91 3.31
CA GLY A 50 -13.54 -23.70 1.89
C GLY A 50 -14.79 -23.44 1.05
N GLU A 51 -15.90 -23.00 1.67
CA GLU A 51 -17.08 -22.60 0.92
C GLU A 51 -16.77 -21.32 0.13
N THR A 52 -17.00 -21.37 -1.18
CA THR A 52 -16.77 -20.24 -2.09
C THR A 52 -18.10 -19.59 -2.45
N GLY A 53 -18.17 -18.27 -2.27
CA GLY A 53 -19.37 -17.49 -2.58
C GLY A 53 -20.51 -17.63 -1.55
N GLY A 54 -21.40 -16.63 -1.52
CA GLY A 54 -22.56 -16.61 -0.62
C GLY A 54 -22.23 -16.31 0.85
N THR A 55 -21.00 -15.91 1.15
CA THR A 55 -20.57 -15.48 2.48
C THR A 55 -20.87 -13.99 2.70
N LEU A 56 -20.85 -13.52 3.95
CA LEU A 56 -20.99 -12.09 4.25
C LEU A 56 -19.90 -11.23 3.60
N PHE A 57 -18.73 -11.79 3.29
CA PHE A 57 -17.62 -11.08 2.67
C PHE A 57 -17.85 -10.81 1.18
N ASP A 58 -18.75 -11.55 0.54
CA ASP A 58 -18.97 -11.43 -0.90
C ASP A 58 -19.58 -10.08 -1.28
N GLY A 59 -19.00 -9.45 -2.30
CA GLY A 59 -19.40 -8.11 -2.76
C GLY A 59 -19.02 -6.96 -1.83
N ALA A 60 -18.32 -7.21 -0.71
CA ALA A 60 -17.75 -6.11 0.08
C ALA A 60 -16.63 -5.43 -0.71
N ASP A 61 -16.67 -4.10 -0.82
CA ASP A 61 -15.55 -3.35 -1.40
C ASP A 61 -14.35 -3.37 -0.46
N VAL A 62 -14.61 -3.20 0.85
CA VAL A 62 -13.61 -3.24 1.91
C VAL A 62 -14.08 -4.17 3.02
N ALA A 63 -13.25 -5.12 3.43
CA ALA A 63 -13.41 -5.90 4.66
C ALA A 63 -12.43 -5.37 5.71
N VAL A 64 -12.96 -4.88 6.83
CA VAL A 64 -12.21 -4.39 7.98
C VAL A 64 -12.23 -5.46 9.06
N ILE A 65 -11.07 -5.97 9.46
CA ILE A 65 -10.92 -7.12 10.35
C ILE A 65 -10.16 -6.65 11.59
N ASP A 66 -10.79 -6.69 12.76
CA ASP A 66 -10.04 -6.44 13.99
C ASP A 66 -9.07 -7.59 14.32
N ASN A 67 -7.89 -7.26 14.82
CA ASN A 67 -6.89 -8.27 15.16
C ASN A 67 -7.26 -9.06 16.42
N ARG A 68 -8.24 -8.64 17.23
CA ARG A 68 -8.63 -9.30 18.48
C ARG A 68 -9.83 -10.23 18.37
N LEU A 69 -10.28 -10.57 17.15
CA LEU A 69 -11.38 -11.51 16.86
C LEU A 69 -11.35 -12.88 17.59
N ILE A 70 -10.27 -13.23 18.28
CA ILE A 70 -9.94 -14.58 18.74
C ILE A 70 -10.40 -14.86 20.17
N ASP A 71 -10.76 -13.85 20.97
CA ASP A 71 -10.96 -14.10 22.39
C ASP A 71 -12.25 -14.88 22.70
N ASP A 72 -13.31 -14.75 21.89
CA ASP A 72 -14.64 -15.34 22.19
C ASP A 72 -15.27 -16.22 21.08
N TRP A 73 -14.58 -16.48 19.96
CA TRP A 73 -15.23 -16.97 18.73
C TRP A 73 -15.07 -18.45 18.39
N THR A 74 -14.16 -19.18 19.04
CA THR A 74 -14.07 -20.64 18.89
C THR A 74 -14.90 -21.33 19.96
N ALA A 75 -15.82 -22.22 19.55
CA ALA A 75 -16.25 -23.31 20.43
C ALA A 75 -15.00 -24.12 20.85
N ASP A 76 -15.04 -24.82 22.00
CA ASP A 76 -13.88 -25.51 22.58
C ASP A 76 -13.13 -26.47 21.62
N ASP A 77 -13.71 -26.82 20.46
CA ASP A 77 -13.16 -27.75 19.46
C ASP A 77 -12.79 -27.13 18.09
N ASP A 78 -13.04 -25.84 17.82
CA ASP A 78 -12.69 -25.21 16.52
C ASP A 78 -11.30 -24.55 16.52
N PRO A 79 -10.53 -24.63 15.42
CA PRO A 79 -9.23 -24.01 15.33
C PRO A 79 -9.34 -22.48 15.41
N LYS A 80 -8.56 -21.87 16.30
CA LYS A 80 -8.45 -20.41 16.40
C LYS A 80 -7.92 -19.83 15.09
N VAL A 81 -8.70 -18.95 14.46
CA VAL A 81 -8.34 -18.24 13.24
C VAL A 81 -7.88 -16.83 13.61
N SER A 82 -6.62 -16.52 13.36
CA SER A 82 -6.09 -15.16 13.50
C SER A 82 -6.61 -14.23 12.41
N ALA A 83 -6.55 -12.91 12.62
CA ALA A 83 -6.96 -11.94 11.62
C ALA A 83 -6.19 -12.06 10.30
N GLU A 84 -4.92 -12.47 10.35
CA GLU A 84 -4.12 -12.77 9.15
C GLU A 84 -4.62 -14.02 8.41
N GLN A 85 -4.93 -15.09 9.14
CA GLN A 85 -5.54 -16.28 8.55
C GLN A 85 -6.92 -15.95 7.97
N LEU A 86 -7.71 -15.11 8.64
CA LEU A 86 -8.99 -14.66 8.11
C LEU A 86 -8.80 -13.79 6.87
N ALA A 87 -7.83 -12.88 6.84
CA ALA A 87 -7.53 -12.07 5.66
C ALA A 87 -7.13 -12.94 4.45
N ASP A 88 -6.32 -13.98 4.67
CA ASP A 88 -6.01 -14.96 3.63
C ASP A 88 -7.27 -15.71 3.19
N LEU A 89 -8.06 -16.25 4.12
CA LEU A 89 -9.33 -16.92 3.85
C LEU A 89 -10.32 -16.05 3.04
N VAL A 90 -10.46 -14.77 3.41
CA VAL A 90 -11.27 -13.79 2.68
C VAL A 90 -10.72 -13.59 1.26
N ARG A 91 -9.39 -13.55 1.11
CA ARG A 91 -8.77 -13.44 -0.22
C ARG A 91 -9.10 -14.66 -1.07
N ILE A 92 -9.02 -15.87 -0.52
CA ILE A 92 -9.15 -17.10 -1.30
C ILE A 92 -10.60 -17.57 -1.54
N SER A 93 -11.52 -17.27 -0.63
CA SER A 93 -12.86 -17.87 -0.62
C SER A 93 -14.01 -16.88 -0.79
N SER A 94 -13.73 -15.58 -0.91
CA SER A 94 -14.76 -14.55 -1.14
C SER A 94 -14.47 -13.67 -2.36
N THR A 95 -15.39 -12.77 -2.68
CA THR A 95 -15.24 -11.71 -3.68
C THR A 95 -14.91 -10.34 -3.10
N ALA A 96 -14.55 -10.26 -1.81
CA ALA A 96 -14.14 -9.01 -1.17
C ALA A 96 -12.97 -8.35 -1.91
N GLY A 97 -13.04 -7.02 -2.08
CA GLY A 97 -12.05 -6.23 -2.82
C GLY A 97 -10.76 -6.02 -2.04
N VAL A 98 -10.81 -5.13 -1.04
CA VAL A 98 -9.68 -4.74 -0.20
C VAL A 98 -9.87 -5.28 1.22
N VAL A 99 -8.79 -5.75 1.84
CA VAL A 99 -8.78 -6.25 3.22
C VAL A 99 -7.91 -5.33 4.07
N VAL A 100 -8.49 -4.80 5.15
CA VAL A 100 -7.83 -3.94 6.13
C VAL A 100 -7.82 -4.67 7.47
N ILE A 101 -6.65 -4.82 8.10
CA ILE A 101 -6.56 -5.34 9.47
C ILE A 101 -6.32 -4.20 10.45
N LEU A 102 -7.08 -4.17 11.54
CA LEU A 102 -6.93 -3.20 12.62
C LEU A 102 -6.04 -3.76 13.73
N ASN A 103 -5.26 -2.89 14.37
CA ASN A 103 -4.62 -3.13 15.66
C ASN A 103 -3.60 -4.28 15.74
N GLN A 104 -3.18 -4.84 14.60
CA GLN A 104 -2.23 -5.96 14.57
C GLN A 104 -0.87 -5.62 15.20
N TYR A 105 -0.34 -4.44 14.88
CA TYR A 105 1.00 -4.01 15.31
C TYR A 105 0.97 -3.01 16.46
N ARG A 106 -0.01 -3.14 17.38
CA ARG A 106 -0.22 -2.40 18.64
C ARG A 106 0.11 -0.91 18.64
N GLU A 107 -0.89 -0.06 18.86
CA GLU A 107 -0.80 1.38 19.15
C GLU A 107 0.09 2.23 18.23
N ILE A 108 0.69 1.71 17.15
CA ILE A 108 1.49 2.50 16.21
C ILE A 108 0.59 2.96 15.07
N ASP A 109 0.32 4.25 15.01
CA ASP A 109 -0.47 4.87 13.94
C ASP A 109 0.40 5.14 12.69
N PHE A 110 1.69 5.42 12.88
CA PHE A 110 2.68 5.61 11.80
C PHE A 110 3.93 4.75 12.02
N ASP A 111 4.16 3.80 11.11
CA ASP A 111 5.34 2.94 11.17
C ASP A 111 6.55 3.59 10.48
N LEU A 112 7.49 4.06 11.29
CA LEU A 112 8.77 4.64 10.89
C LEU A 112 9.70 3.63 10.19
N ARG A 113 9.36 2.34 10.13
CA ARG A 113 10.08 1.39 9.28
C ARG A 113 9.75 1.55 7.80
N LEU A 114 8.52 1.97 7.48
CA LEU A 114 7.99 2.01 6.11
C LEU A 114 8.17 0.68 5.33
N ASP A 115 8.23 -0.47 6.03
CA ASP A 115 8.46 -1.77 5.39
C ASP A 115 7.19 -2.36 4.74
N GLY A 116 6.05 -1.69 4.91
CA GLY A 116 4.75 -2.03 4.30
C GLY A 116 4.19 -3.39 4.72
N ARG A 117 4.80 -4.10 5.67
CA ARG A 117 4.30 -5.37 6.22
C ARG A 117 4.00 -6.44 5.17
N LEU A 118 4.98 -6.75 4.34
CA LEU A 118 4.85 -7.79 3.31
C LEU A 118 4.43 -9.16 3.85
N ASP A 119 4.68 -9.43 5.14
CA ASP A 119 4.23 -10.64 5.85
C ASP A 119 2.71 -10.70 6.05
N SER A 120 2.02 -9.55 6.08
CA SER A 120 0.56 -9.49 6.26
C SER A 120 -0.19 -9.70 4.94
N TYR A 121 -1.25 -10.52 4.98
CA TYR A 121 -2.20 -10.79 3.90
C TYR A 121 -3.22 -9.66 3.69
N ALA A 122 -3.31 -8.71 4.64
CA ALA A 122 -4.07 -7.49 4.44
C ALA A 122 -3.42 -6.60 3.37
N ASP A 123 -4.24 -5.82 2.68
CA ASP A 123 -3.73 -4.76 1.81
C ASP A 123 -3.26 -3.55 2.63
N LEU A 124 -3.81 -3.37 3.83
CA LEU A 124 -3.46 -2.28 4.73
C LEU A 124 -3.61 -2.71 6.20
N ASN A 125 -2.66 -2.30 7.03
CA ASN A 125 -2.66 -2.51 8.47
C ASN A 125 -2.65 -1.13 9.16
N ILE A 126 -3.67 -0.85 9.97
CA ILE A 126 -3.83 0.43 10.68
C ILE A 126 -4.32 0.21 12.11
N THR A 127 -4.40 1.29 12.89
CA THR A 127 -5.13 1.30 14.17
C THR A 127 -6.58 1.71 13.95
N ASP A 128 -7.44 1.33 14.87
CA ASP A 128 -8.83 1.80 14.93
C ASP A 128 -8.97 3.32 14.95
N LYS A 129 -8.05 4.04 15.61
CA LYS A 129 -7.98 5.52 15.62
C LYS A 129 -7.86 6.13 14.22
N CYS A 130 -7.44 5.35 13.23
CA CYS A 130 -7.28 5.81 11.86
C CYS A 130 -8.55 5.64 11.02
N LEU A 131 -9.59 4.97 11.53
CA LEU A 131 -10.85 4.80 10.82
C LEU A 131 -11.59 6.13 10.61
N ASP A 132 -11.45 7.09 11.54
CA ASP A 132 -12.03 8.43 11.45
C ASP A 132 -11.24 9.36 10.50
N CYS A 133 -10.09 8.92 10.00
CA CYS A 133 -9.21 9.77 9.20
C CYS A 133 -9.78 9.88 7.78
N ALA A 134 -10.42 11.00 7.47
CA ALA A 134 -11.01 11.27 6.15
C ALA A 134 -10.05 10.98 4.98
N ASN A 135 -8.77 11.26 5.18
CA ASN A 135 -7.65 11.01 4.28
C ASN A 135 -7.46 9.54 3.84
N LEU A 136 -7.97 8.58 4.60
CA LEU A 136 -8.01 7.16 4.24
C LEU A 136 -9.13 6.85 3.22
N TRP A 137 -10.21 7.63 3.27
CA TRP A 137 -11.46 7.38 2.56
C TRP A 137 -11.71 8.34 1.40
N LYS A 138 -11.07 9.51 1.38
CA LYS A 138 -11.37 10.60 0.45
C LYS A 138 -10.11 11.13 -0.23
N GLU A 139 -10.25 11.49 -1.50
CA GLU A 139 -9.23 12.18 -2.30
C GLU A 139 -9.34 13.71 -2.10
N GLU A 140 -9.24 14.16 -0.86
CA GLU A 140 -9.19 15.59 -0.54
C GLU A 140 -7.73 16.04 -0.33
N PRO A 141 -7.41 17.33 -0.56
CA PRO A 141 -6.11 17.86 -0.19
C PRO A 141 -5.81 17.54 1.28
N PRO A 142 -4.64 16.96 1.59
CA PRO A 142 -4.39 16.41 2.90
C PRO A 142 -4.47 17.49 3.97
N ARG A 143 -5.34 17.29 4.95
CA ARG A 143 -5.40 18.07 6.19
C ARG A 143 -5.02 17.17 7.35
N GLY A 144 -3.92 17.49 8.04
CA GLY A 144 -3.43 16.69 9.15
C GLY A 144 -2.77 15.39 8.69
N PHE A 145 -2.99 14.31 9.45
CA PHE A 145 -2.34 13.02 9.25
C PHE A 145 -2.81 12.33 7.96
N ARG A 146 -1.87 12.15 7.04
CA ARG A 146 -2.00 11.43 5.76
C ARG A 146 -0.64 10.80 5.49
N PRO A 147 -0.40 9.59 5.96
CA PRO A 147 0.80 8.85 5.58
C PRO A 147 0.90 8.72 4.06
N TRP A 148 2.01 9.09 3.45
CA TRP A 148 2.18 9.10 2.00
C TRP A 148 2.04 7.70 1.39
N ALA A 149 2.56 6.70 2.10
CA ALA A 149 2.43 5.29 1.75
C ALA A 149 0.98 4.77 1.81
N TRP A 150 0.06 5.46 2.51
CA TRP A 150 -1.32 4.99 2.58
C TRP A 150 -2.06 5.15 1.23
N PRO A 151 -2.87 4.16 0.85
CA PRO A 151 -3.79 4.31 -0.25
C PRO A 151 -4.97 5.21 0.15
N VAL A 152 -5.70 5.70 -0.86
CA VAL A 152 -7.10 6.09 -0.67
C VAL A 152 -7.95 4.84 -0.95
N LEU A 153 -8.67 4.34 0.05
CA LEU A 153 -9.31 3.02 -0.02
C LEU A 153 -10.26 2.86 -1.23
N PRO A 154 -11.15 3.81 -1.56
CA PRO A 154 -11.98 3.70 -2.76
C PRO A 154 -11.17 3.52 -4.04
N ARG A 155 -10.04 4.22 -4.15
CA ARG A 155 -9.14 4.10 -5.29
C ARG A 155 -8.43 2.77 -5.31
N LEU A 156 -8.01 2.25 -4.16
CA LEU A 156 -7.37 0.94 -4.07
C LEU A 156 -8.32 -0.19 -4.46
N VAL A 157 -9.60 -0.13 -4.07
CA VAL A 157 -10.63 -1.09 -4.52
C VAL A 157 -10.71 -1.13 -6.04
N GLU A 158 -10.76 0.04 -6.65
CA GLU A 158 -10.83 0.16 -8.10
C GLU A 158 -9.53 -0.30 -8.78
N GLN A 159 -8.37 0.06 -8.24
CA GLN A 159 -7.07 -0.44 -8.74
C GLN A 159 -6.98 -1.96 -8.62
N MET A 160 -7.49 -2.54 -7.55
CA MET A 160 -7.51 -3.99 -7.35
C MET A 160 -8.31 -4.69 -8.46
N ARG A 161 -9.48 -4.16 -8.82
CA ARG A 161 -10.30 -4.67 -9.93
C ARG A 161 -9.55 -4.58 -11.26
N ARG A 162 -8.97 -3.41 -11.58
CA ARG A 162 -8.20 -3.22 -12.81
C ARG A 162 -6.99 -4.14 -12.90
N ARG A 163 -6.27 -4.37 -11.80
CA ARG A 163 -5.14 -5.33 -11.75
C ARG A 163 -5.61 -6.76 -12.03
N GLN A 164 -6.73 -7.18 -11.46
CA GLN A 164 -7.30 -8.50 -11.72
C GLN A 164 -7.70 -8.66 -13.19
N ASP A 165 -8.46 -7.71 -13.73
CA ASP A 165 -8.86 -7.72 -15.14
C ASP A 165 -7.63 -7.70 -16.07
N TRP A 166 -6.62 -6.91 -15.71
CA TRP A 166 -5.34 -6.88 -16.42
C TRP A 166 -4.64 -8.24 -16.39
N LEU A 167 -4.59 -8.92 -15.24
CA LEU A 167 -3.95 -10.24 -15.11
C LEU A 167 -4.72 -11.35 -15.84
N LEU A 168 -6.05 -11.24 -15.91
CA LEU A 168 -6.92 -12.19 -16.59
C LEU A 168 -6.90 -12.05 -18.12
N ALA A 169 -6.32 -10.97 -18.65
CA ALA A 169 -6.08 -10.87 -20.08
C ALA A 169 -5.10 -11.97 -20.55
N GLU A 170 -5.32 -12.47 -21.77
CA GLU A 170 -4.75 -13.73 -22.25
C GLU A 170 -3.24 -13.88 -21.99
N GLY A 171 -2.88 -14.97 -21.30
CA GLY A 171 -1.51 -15.42 -21.10
C GLY A 171 -0.67 -14.62 -20.09
N ARG A 172 -1.24 -13.65 -19.36
CA ARG A 172 -0.45 -12.82 -18.42
C ARG A 172 -0.10 -13.53 -17.12
N LEU A 173 -0.94 -14.43 -16.62
CA LEU A 173 -0.63 -15.18 -15.40
C LEU A 173 0.62 -16.06 -15.53
N ASP A 174 0.92 -16.50 -16.74
CA ASP A 174 2.06 -17.36 -17.07
C ASP A 174 3.25 -16.57 -17.65
N GLN A 175 3.15 -15.23 -17.70
CA GLN A 175 4.30 -14.36 -17.99
C GLN A 175 5.10 -14.09 -16.72
N SER A 176 6.40 -13.89 -16.89
CA SER A 176 7.27 -13.38 -15.82
C SER A 176 6.70 -12.08 -15.26
N VAL A 177 6.64 -11.98 -13.92
CA VAL A 177 6.16 -10.80 -13.20
C VAL A 177 6.90 -9.55 -13.66
N LEU A 178 8.23 -9.62 -13.72
CA LEU A 178 9.05 -8.48 -14.13
C LEU A 178 8.86 -8.15 -15.61
N GLN A 179 8.70 -9.14 -16.48
CA GLN A 179 8.44 -8.89 -17.90
C GLN A 179 7.10 -8.20 -18.12
N ALA A 180 6.05 -8.73 -17.50
CA ALA A 180 4.70 -8.22 -17.65
C ALA A 180 4.55 -6.80 -17.05
N LEU A 181 5.33 -6.48 -16.01
CA LEU A 181 5.40 -5.16 -15.40
C LEU A 181 6.40 -4.20 -16.07
N GLU A 182 7.05 -4.59 -17.17
CA GLU A 182 8.05 -3.78 -17.88
C GLU A 182 9.28 -3.43 -17.00
N LEU A 183 9.60 -4.29 -16.04
CA LEU A 183 10.74 -4.19 -15.10
C LEU A 183 11.80 -5.28 -15.37
N ASN A 184 11.96 -5.71 -16.62
CA ASN A 184 12.79 -6.87 -16.99
C ASN A 184 14.11 -6.54 -17.70
N SER A 185 14.47 -5.26 -17.86
CA SER A 185 15.81 -4.95 -18.39
C SER A 185 16.87 -5.40 -17.40
N GLU A 186 18.01 -5.91 -17.88
CA GLU A 186 19.10 -6.40 -17.04
C GLU A 186 19.52 -5.36 -15.98
N ARG A 187 19.54 -4.09 -16.38
CA ARG A 187 19.85 -2.98 -15.49
C ARG A 187 18.82 -2.83 -14.38
N ILE A 188 17.53 -2.80 -14.72
CA ILE A 188 16.43 -2.69 -13.74
C ILE A 188 16.48 -3.85 -12.76
N VAL A 189 16.65 -5.09 -13.25
CA VAL A 189 16.72 -6.29 -12.42
C VAL A 189 17.87 -6.21 -11.42
N ARG A 190 19.05 -5.71 -11.84
CA ARG A 190 20.21 -5.51 -10.97
C ARG A 190 20.01 -4.41 -9.91
N SER A 191 19.08 -3.49 -10.14
CA SER A 191 18.73 -2.42 -9.18
C SER A 191 17.70 -2.87 -8.13
N LEU A 192 17.09 -4.05 -8.28
CA LEU A 192 16.19 -4.59 -7.26
C LEU A 192 16.96 -4.96 -6.00
N SER A 193 16.42 -4.55 -4.85
CA SER A 193 16.95 -4.99 -3.55
C SER A 193 16.75 -6.50 -3.37
N ARG A 194 17.58 -7.11 -2.53
CA ARG A 194 17.43 -8.52 -2.18
C ARG A 194 16.05 -8.82 -1.57
N ALA A 195 15.53 -7.93 -0.74
CA ALA A 195 14.19 -8.09 -0.17
C ALA A 195 13.10 -8.14 -1.26
N ALA A 196 13.24 -7.31 -2.31
CA ALA A 196 12.32 -7.31 -3.44
C ALA A 196 12.42 -8.61 -4.26
N THR A 197 13.63 -9.12 -4.51
CA THR A 197 13.81 -10.38 -5.27
C THR A 197 13.36 -11.61 -4.47
N ASP A 198 13.72 -11.68 -3.19
CA ASP A 198 13.40 -12.81 -2.30
C ASP A 198 11.89 -12.95 -2.09
N PHE A 199 11.15 -11.82 -2.13
CA PHE A 199 9.69 -11.82 -2.06
C PHE A 199 9.03 -12.49 -3.27
N LEU A 200 9.57 -12.30 -4.49
CA LEU A 200 9.01 -12.92 -5.69
C LEU A 200 9.17 -14.44 -5.65
N HIS A 201 10.40 -14.92 -5.44
CA HIS A 201 10.64 -16.32 -5.17
C HIS A 201 12.02 -16.51 -4.56
N PRO A 202 12.18 -17.31 -3.49
CA PRO A 202 13.47 -17.46 -2.80
C PRO A 202 14.52 -18.27 -3.60
N THR A 203 14.10 -19.03 -4.63
CA THR A 203 14.99 -19.95 -5.35
C THR A 203 14.90 -19.89 -6.88
N ILE A 204 13.94 -19.15 -7.44
CA ILE A 204 13.78 -19.00 -8.90
C ILE A 204 14.32 -17.61 -9.22
N ALA A 205 15.03 -17.48 -10.34
CA ALA A 205 15.55 -16.19 -10.76
C ALA A 205 14.38 -15.18 -10.92
N PRO A 206 14.49 -13.94 -10.42
CA PRO A 206 13.35 -13.02 -10.33
C PRO A 206 12.74 -12.66 -11.69
N ASP A 207 13.52 -12.72 -12.76
CA ASP A 207 13.10 -12.50 -14.15
C ASP A 207 12.38 -13.71 -14.77
N ALA A 208 12.41 -14.87 -14.12
CA ALA A 208 11.73 -16.08 -14.57
C ALA A 208 10.43 -16.38 -13.80
N VAL A 209 10.22 -15.78 -12.62
CA VAL A 209 9.03 -16.03 -11.79
C VAL A 209 7.77 -15.51 -12.48
N THR A 210 6.83 -16.39 -12.78
CA THR A 210 5.50 -16.02 -13.28
C THR A 210 4.54 -15.62 -12.16
N PHE A 211 3.41 -14.97 -12.48
CA PHE A 211 2.41 -14.67 -11.44
C PHE A 211 1.83 -15.94 -10.82
N ARG A 212 1.62 -16.99 -11.61
CA ARG A 212 1.13 -18.27 -11.11
C ARG A 212 2.12 -18.92 -10.14
N GLU A 213 3.39 -19.03 -10.54
CA GLU A 213 4.45 -19.56 -9.67
C GLU A 213 4.64 -18.71 -8.40
N PHE A 214 4.51 -17.38 -8.52
CA PHE A 214 4.53 -16.48 -7.37
C PHE A 214 3.42 -16.83 -6.38
N VAL A 215 2.18 -16.98 -6.84
CA VAL A 215 1.03 -17.32 -5.97
C VAL A 215 1.22 -18.71 -5.35
N GLU A 216 1.60 -19.71 -6.14
CA GLU A 216 1.87 -21.08 -5.66
C GLU A 216 3.02 -21.14 -4.63
N GLY A 217 4.02 -20.25 -4.78
CA GLY A 217 5.14 -20.10 -3.85
C GLY A 217 4.76 -19.33 -2.57
N ALA A 218 3.97 -18.27 -2.70
CA ALA A 218 3.58 -17.37 -1.61
C ALA A 218 2.56 -18.00 -0.64
N THR A 219 1.64 -18.84 -1.13
CA THR A 219 0.60 -19.51 -0.29
C THR A 219 1.15 -20.66 0.56
N ARG A 220 2.48 -20.82 0.66
CA ARG A 220 3.10 -21.88 1.47
C ARG A 220 2.92 -21.70 2.97
N SER A 221 2.35 -20.58 3.45
CA SER A 221 2.16 -20.33 4.88
C SER A 221 0.82 -20.81 5.45
N THR A 222 -0.21 -21.06 4.63
CA THR A 222 -1.43 -21.70 5.11
C THR A 222 -1.33 -23.22 4.96
N ASP A 223 -1.83 -23.93 5.98
CA ASP A 223 -1.82 -25.38 6.10
C ASP A 223 -2.07 -26.00 4.72
N GLY A 224 -1.11 -26.77 4.21
CA GLY A 224 -1.01 -27.12 2.78
C GLY A 224 -2.14 -27.95 2.16
N LYS A 225 -3.30 -28.01 2.83
CA LYS A 225 -4.53 -28.69 2.45
C LYS A 225 -5.24 -28.06 1.25
N HIS A 226 -5.11 -26.75 1.00
CA HIS A 226 -5.82 -26.08 -0.10
C HIS A 226 -4.97 -25.84 -1.36
N ARG A 227 -3.71 -26.32 -1.39
CA ARG A 227 -2.71 -25.92 -2.40
C ARG A 227 -2.96 -26.44 -3.81
N GLY A 228 -3.56 -27.62 -3.96
CA GLY A 228 -3.72 -28.27 -5.27
C GLY A 228 -4.78 -27.63 -6.15
N ASP A 229 -5.82 -27.07 -5.54
CA ASP A 229 -7.01 -26.61 -6.26
C ASP A 229 -6.88 -25.16 -6.75
N PHE A 230 -6.03 -24.35 -6.11
CA PHE A 230 -5.86 -22.93 -6.46
C PHE A 230 -5.23 -22.70 -7.83
N ALA A 231 -4.26 -23.54 -8.23
CA ALA A 231 -3.51 -23.37 -9.47
C ALA A 231 -4.39 -23.50 -10.73
N ALA A 232 -5.58 -24.12 -10.61
CA ALA A 232 -6.53 -24.31 -11.68
C ALA A 232 -7.53 -23.14 -11.85
N ASP A 233 -7.66 -22.24 -10.88
CA ASP A 233 -8.56 -21.10 -10.95
C ASP A 233 -7.81 -19.79 -11.19
N ASP A 234 -7.76 -19.39 -12.46
CA ASP A 234 -7.11 -18.15 -12.90
C ASP A 234 -7.66 -16.89 -12.22
N ARG A 235 -8.96 -16.86 -11.86
CA ARG A 235 -9.54 -15.70 -11.17
C ARG A 235 -8.98 -15.56 -9.77
N LEU A 236 -8.83 -16.69 -9.09
CA LEU A 236 -8.25 -16.71 -7.76
C LEU A 236 -6.75 -16.36 -7.80
N VAL A 237 -6.00 -16.95 -8.73
CA VAL A 237 -4.58 -16.60 -8.93
C VAL A 237 -4.43 -15.11 -9.23
N ALA A 238 -5.24 -14.55 -10.15
CA ALA A 238 -5.23 -13.12 -10.47
C ALA A 238 -5.56 -12.25 -9.25
N LYS A 239 -6.54 -12.64 -8.43
CA LYS A 239 -6.93 -11.91 -7.22
C LYS A 239 -5.80 -11.88 -6.18
N ILE A 240 -5.17 -13.01 -5.89
CA ILE A 240 -4.05 -13.08 -4.94
C ILE A 240 -2.85 -12.30 -5.50
N ALA A 241 -2.50 -12.54 -6.77
CA ALA A 241 -1.39 -11.85 -7.43
C ALA A 241 -1.58 -10.32 -7.44
N ALA A 242 -2.75 -9.82 -7.82
CA ALA A 242 -3.06 -8.38 -7.85
C ALA A 242 -2.82 -7.70 -6.48
N ALA A 243 -3.24 -8.35 -5.39
CA ALA A 243 -3.08 -7.82 -4.05
C ALA A 243 -1.62 -7.87 -3.60
N ARG A 244 -0.99 -9.03 -3.71
CA ARG A 244 0.35 -9.28 -3.18
C ARG A 244 1.44 -8.59 -3.98
N ILE A 245 1.36 -8.60 -5.32
CA ILE A 245 2.29 -7.86 -6.18
C ILE A 245 2.09 -6.36 -6.06
N GLY A 246 0.85 -5.88 -5.92
CA GLY A 246 0.58 -4.46 -5.63
C GLY A 246 1.26 -4.00 -4.34
N LYS A 247 1.14 -4.78 -3.26
CA LYS A 247 1.80 -4.50 -1.98
C LYS A 247 3.32 -4.52 -2.08
N TRP A 248 3.88 -5.49 -2.81
CA TRP A 248 5.31 -5.59 -3.12
C TRP A 248 5.84 -4.37 -3.89
N LEU A 249 5.11 -3.92 -4.91
CA LEU A 249 5.47 -2.73 -5.68
C LEU A 249 5.51 -1.48 -4.79
N GLU A 250 4.48 -1.25 -3.97
CA GLU A 250 4.42 -0.10 -3.06
C GLU A 250 5.54 -0.12 -2.00
N SER A 251 5.77 -1.28 -1.38
CA SER A 251 6.56 -1.37 -0.15
C SER A 251 8.05 -1.62 -0.39
N THR A 252 8.39 -2.45 -1.37
CA THR A 252 9.78 -2.90 -1.60
C THR A 252 10.39 -2.43 -2.90
N VAL A 253 9.58 -2.05 -3.89
CA VAL A 253 10.09 -1.51 -5.15
C VAL A 253 10.09 0.01 -5.11
N LEU A 254 8.94 0.62 -4.75
CA LEU A 254 8.80 2.06 -4.62
C LEU A 254 9.35 2.55 -3.28
N GLY A 255 8.99 1.95 -2.14
CA GLY A 255 9.39 2.41 -0.79
C GLY A 255 10.86 2.82 -0.63
N PRO A 256 11.84 1.95 -0.98
CA PRO A 256 13.27 2.26 -0.92
C PRO A 256 13.72 3.36 -1.89
N GLN A 257 13.00 3.56 -2.99
CA GLN A 257 13.30 4.54 -4.04
C GLN A 257 14.59 4.27 -4.85
N ASP A 258 15.07 3.02 -4.86
CA ASP A 258 16.25 2.58 -5.64
C ASP A 258 15.92 2.27 -7.10
N LEU A 259 14.74 1.69 -7.35
CA LEU A 259 14.27 1.36 -8.71
C LEU A 259 13.20 2.33 -9.19
N LEU A 260 12.11 2.46 -8.45
CA LEU A 260 11.05 3.42 -8.74
C LEU A 260 11.14 4.58 -7.75
N VAL A 261 11.03 5.81 -8.23
CA VAL A 261 10.95 7.01 -7.40
C VAL A 261 9.61 7.71 -7.60
N ASP A 262 8.96 8.16 -6.53
CA ASP A 262 7.75 8.98 -6.63
C ASP A 262 8.06 10.47 -6.66
N VAL A 263 7.03 11.28 -6.92
CA VAL A 263 7.18 12.72 -7.15
C VAL A 263 7.85 13.45 -5.97
N PRO A 264 7.38 13.36 -4.70
CA PRO A 264 8.01 14.12 -3.62
C PRO A 264 9.51 13.83 -3.47
N HIS A 265 9.89 12.56 -3.47
CA HIS A 265 11.29 12.17 -3.30
C HIS A 265 12.13 12.51 -4.53
N LEU A 266 11.54 12.52 -5.72
CA LEU A 266 12.20 13.02 -6.92
C LEU A 266 12.47 14.53 -6.82
N LEU A 267 11.52 15.32 -6.32
CA LEU A 267 11.68 16.77 -6.16
C LEU A 267 12.72 17.12 -5.09
N GLU A 268 12.82 16.35 -4.00
CA GLU A 268 13.90 16.53 -3.02
C GLU A 268 15.30 16.34 -3.63
N ARG A 269 15.41 15.55 -4.72
CA ARG A 269 16.67 15.30 -5.45
C ARG A 269 16.90 16.27 -6.60
N PHE A 270 15.82 16.65 -7.28
CA PHE A 270 15.82 17.51 -8.46
C PHE A 270 14.85 18.67 -8.30
N SER A 271 15.23 19.65 -7.48
CA SER A 271 14.39 20.82 -7.20
C SER A 271 14.08 21.66 -8.45
N ILE A 272 14.91 21.57 -9.50
CA ILE A 272 14.67 22.21 -10.80
C ILE A 272 13.37 21.75 -11.49
N LEU A 273 12.81 20.62 -11.05
CA LEU A 273 11.54 20.10 -11.57
C LEU A 273 10.34 20.82 -10.97
N VAL A 274 10.52 21.57 -9.88
CA VAL A 274 9.47 22.43 -9.31
C VAL A 274 9.32 23.68 -10.18
N ASN A 275 8.08 24.09 -10.46
CA ASN A 275 7.83 25.27 -11.28
C ASN A 275 8.44 26.54 -10.69
N ASP A 276 8.23 26.75 -9.38
CA ASP A 276 8.91 27.78 -8.57
C ASP A 276 9.60 27.12 -7.36
N PRO A 277 10.89 26.77 -7.47
CA PRO A 277 11.63 26.10 -6.40
C PRO A 277 11.73 26.91 -5.10
N GLY A 278 11.56 28.23 -5.15
CA GLY A 278 11.60 29.10 -3.96
C GLY A 278 10.28 29.15 -3.18
N SER A 279 9.19 28.62 -3.74
CA SER A 279 7.84 28.71 -3.17
C SER A 279 7.34 27.36 -2.65
N LEU A 280 7.19 27.24 -1.33
CA LEU A 280 6.65 26.05 -0.67
C LEU A 280 5.26 25.63 -1.20
N ASP A 281 4.47 26.59 -1.67
CA ASP A 281 3.17 26.31 -2.30
C ASP A 281 3.34 25.58 -3.63
N SER A 282 4.37 25.92 -4.42
CA SER A 282 4.68 25.19 -5.66
C SER A 282 5.11 23.75 -5.39
N TRP A 283 5.90 23.52 -4.33
CA TRP A 283 6.29 22.18 -3.89
C TRP A 283 5.06 21.34 -3.47
N ASN A 284 4.16 21.94 -2.70
CA ASN A 284 2.95 21.25 -2.23
C ASN A 284 1.92 21.01 -3.33
N ALA A 285 1.81 21.92 -4.31
CA ALA A 285 1.00 21.70 -5.50
C ALA A 285 1.47 20.47 -6.28
N ALA A 286 2.79 20.27 -6.37
CA ALA A 286 3.41 19.20 -7.16
C ALA A 286 3.10 17.79 -6.63
N VAL A 287 2.78 17.65 -5.34
CA VAL A 287 2.51 16.36 -4.67
C VAL A 287 1.03 16.13 -4.38
N SER A 288 0.15 16.94 -4.97
CA SER A 288 -1.29 16.75 -4.90
C SER A 288 -1.74 15.47 -5.64
N TRP A 289 -2.62 14.69 -5.03
CA TRP A 289 -3.12 13.42 -5.59
C TRP A 289 -4.18 13.58 -6.69
N SER A 290 -4.91 14.70 -6.69
CA SER A 290 -6.04 14.94 -7.60
C SER A 290 -5.61 15.53 -8.94
N GLU A 291 -4.73 16.53 -8.89
CA GLU A 291 -4.14 17.19 -10.05
C GLU A 291 -2.74 17.62 -9.66
N THR A 292 -1.73 16.90 -10.17
CA THR A 292 -0.35 17.33 -9.99
C THR A 292 -0.09 18.56 -10.86
N THR A 293 -0.10 19.72 -10.23
CA THR A 293 0.24 21.00 -10.84
C THR A 293 1.46 21.55 -10.12
N GLY A 294 2.34 22.31 -10.77
CA GLY A 294 3.53 22.82 -10.08
C GLY A 294 4.82 22.02 -10.25
N PHE A 295 4.83 20.97 -11.07
CA PHE A 295 6.07 20.33 -11.53
C PHE A 295 6.14 20.15 -13.05
N ARG A 296 7.37 20.20 -13.57
CA ARG A 296 7.74 20.13 -14.99
C ARG A 296 7.74 18.69 -15.52
N SER A 297 6.58 18.04 -15.44
CA SER A 297 6.39 16.62 -15.79
C SER A 297 6.86 16.25 -17.20
N GLU A 298 6.74 17.17 -18.15
CA GLU A 298 7.12 17.00 -19.55
C GLU A 298 8.60 16.66 -19.72
N ARG A 299 9.45 17.11 -18.79
CA ARG A 299 10.91 16.88 -18.82
C ARG A 299 11.29 15.45 -18.45
N ILE A 300 10.47 14.80 -17.63
CA ILE A 300 10.76 13.46 -17.08
C ILE A 300 9.79 12.40 -17.58
N ARG A 301 8.87 12.77 -18.48
CA ARG A 301 7.82 11.88 -19.01
C ARG A 301 8.38 10.62 -19.65
N ALA A 302 9.56 10.69 -20.27
CA ALA A 302 10.22 9.52 -20.88
C ALA A 302 10.63 8.45 -19.85
N PHE A 303 10.72 8.81 -18.57
CA PHE A 303 11.11 7.93 -17.48
C PHE A 303 9.92 7.47 -16.62
N GLU A 304 8.70 7.93 -16.92
CA GLU A 304 7.48 7.55 -16.22
C GLU A 304 7.23 6.05 -16.42
N TRP A 305 7.02 5.31 -15.33
CA TRP A 305 6.72 3.89 -15.41
C TRP A 305 5.25 3.69 -15.83
N GLY A 306 5.01 3.32 -17.10
CA GLY A 306 3.71 3.41 -17.75
C GLY A 306 2.54 2.69 -17.07
N LEU A 307 2.82 1.69 -16.22
CA LEU A 307 1.83 0.88 -15.52
C LEU A 307 1.42 1.41 -14.14
N TRP A 308 1.98 2.55 -13.68
CA TRP A 308 1.73 3.05 -12.33
C TRP A 308 0.24 3.31 -12.04
N ARG A 309 -0.57 3.71 -13.03
CA ARG A 309 -2.00 4.07 -12.80
C ARG A 309 -2.83 2.90 -12.28
N ASP A 310 -2.46 1.70 -12.69
CA ASP A 310 -3.13 0.47 -12.29
C ASP A 310 -2.46 -0.15 -11.07
N TRP A 311 -1.13 -0.09 -10.99
CA TRP A 311 -0.36 -0.84 -10.00
C TRP A 311 0.08 -0.04 -8.76
N LEU A 312 0.13 1.28 -8.83
CA LEU A 312 0.55 2.15 -7.73
C LEU A 312 -0.49 3.24 -7.43
N GLY A 313 -0.51 3.73 -6.21
CA GLY A 313 -1.33 4.87 -5.82
C GLY A 313 -0.89 6.17 -6.49
N ARG A 314 0.36 6.27 -6.92
CA ARG A 314 1.00 7.54 -7.29
C ARG A 314 1.92 7.41 -8.51
N PRO A 315 2.18 8.51 -9.24
CA PRO A 315 3.16 8.51 -10.32
C PRO A 315 4.51 8.03 -9.81
N ALA A 316 5.17 7.20 -10.61
CA ALA A 316 6.48 6.64 -10.32
C ALA A 316 7.35 6.69 -11.58
N TYR A 317 8.64 6.88 -11.38
CA TYR A 317 9.63 7.02 -12.45
C TYR A 317 10.78 6.05 -12.24
N LEU A 318 11.36 5.56 -13.34
CA LEU A 318 12.50 4.65 -13.33
C LEU A 318 13.77 5.40 -12.92
N TRP A 319 14.11 5.30 -11.63
CA TRP A 319 15.22 6.03 -11.02
C TRP A 319 16.58 5.76 -11.70
N PRO A 320 16.97 4.50 -12.01
CA PRO A 320 18.24 4.26 -12.68
C PRO A 320 18.36 5.00 -14.02
N LEU A 321 17.27 5.11 -14.78
CA LEU A 321 17.29 5.79 -16.08
C LEU A 321 17.39 7.31 -15.90
N LEU A 322 16.68 7.87 -14.92
CA LEU A 322 16.76 9.29 -14.58
C LEU A 322 18.18 9.73 -14.16
N GLN A 323 18.90 8.89 -13.41
CA GLN A 323 20.25 9.20 -12.94
C GLN A 323 21.28 9.37 -14.07
N GLU A 324 21.01 8.84 -15.26
CA GLU A 324 21.88 8.96 -16.43
C GLU A 324 21.50 10.11 -17.36
N ASP A 325 20.46 10.87 -17.03
CA ASP A 325 20.09 12.03 -17.82
C ASP A 325 21.06 13.18 -17.54
N ASP A 326 22.08 13.29 -18.40
CA ASP A 326 23.09 14.35 -18.35
C ASP A 326 22.48 15.76 -18.42
N ALA A 327 21.32 15.92 -19.08
CA ALA A 327 20.68 17.22 -19.22
C ALA A 327 20.06 17.67 -17.88
N LEU A 328 19.36 16.76 -17.19
CA LEU A 328 18.84 17.00 -15.83
C LEU A 328 19.97 17.26 -14.84
N ALA A 329 21.04 16.47 -14.89
CA ALA A 329 22.20 16.68 -14.04
C ALA A 329 22.85 18.06 -14.30
N THR A 330 23.06 18.42 -15.56
CA THR A 330 23.67 19.70 -15.94
C THR A 330 22.83 20.88 -15.45
N GLU A 331 21.51 20.82 -15.59
CA GLU A 331 20.63 21.90 -15.15
C GLU A 331 20.55 22.00 -13.61
N GLN A 332 20.52 20.87 -12.90
CA GLN A 332 20.45 20.86 -11.44
C GLN A 332 21.67 21.50 -10.78
N PHE A 333 22.83 21.40 -11.42
CA PHE A 333 24.10 21.96 -10.92
C PHE A 333 24.53 23.23 -11.65
N ALA A 334 23.62 23.86 -12.41
CA ALA A 334 23.91 25.11 -13.10
C ALA A 334 24.23 26.24 -12.08
N PRO A 335 25.23 27.12 -12.34
CA PRO A 335 25.61 28.18 -11.40
C PRO A 335 24.50 29.17 -11.05
N ASP A 336 23.51 29.31 -11.93
CA ASP A 336 22.35 30.18 -11.83
C ASP A 336 21.07 29.45 -11.38
N ALA A 337 21.20 28.20 -10.92
CA ALA A 337 20.08 27.45 -10.36
C ALA A 337 19.43 28.21 -9.20
N VAL A 338 18.11 28.33 -9.25
CA VAL A 338 17.31 28.97 -8.19
C VAL A 338 17.55 28.24 -6.88
N VAL A 339 17.85 28.99 -5.82
CA VAL A 339 17.98 28.44 -4.47
C VAL A 339 16.62 27.86 -4.06
N PRO A 340 16.51 26.55 -3.82
CA PRO A 340 15.25 25.95 -3.43
C PRO A 340 14.84 26.43 -2.03
N ALA A 341 13.54 26.40 -1.76
CA ALA A 341 13.03 26.53 -0.41
C ALA A 341 13.69 25.48 0.49
N GLU A 342 14.06 25.86 1.71
CA GLU A 342 14.52 24.91 2.73
C GLU A 342 13.34 24.09 3.24
N ALA A 343 12.93 23.11 2.45
CA ALA A 343 11.77 22.27 2.70
C ALA A 343 12.15 20.80 2.76
N GLY A 344 11.40 20.03 3.55
CA GLY A 344 11.49 18.57 3.59
C GLY A 344 10.12 17.95 3.40
N PHE A 345 10.05 16.85 2.65
CA PHE A 345 8.80 16.11 2.48
C PHE A 345 8.49 15.29 3.73
N CYS A 346 7.37 15.58 4.38
CA CYS A 346 6.93 14.86 5.57
C CYS A 346 5.97 13.72 5.20
N GLU A 347 6.44 12.49 5.39
CA GLU A 347 5.76 11.24 5.05
C GLU A 347 4.42 11.09 5.78
N ASP A 348 4.28 11.60 7.00
CA ASP A 348 3.10 11.41 7.85
C ASP A 348 1.93 12.36 7.51
N VAL A 349 2.22 13.43 6.76
CA VAL A 349 1.24 14.44 6.35
C VAL A 349 1.18 14.63 4.83
N SER A 350 2.00 13.89 4.08
CA SER A 350 2.04 13.91 2.60
C SER A 350 2.26 15.32 2.02
N ARG A 351 3.17 16.09 2.60
CA ARG A 351 3.42 17.48 2.18
C ARG A 351 4.83 17.95 2.51
N PHE A 352 5.30 18.93 1.77
CA PHE A 352 6.50 19.68 2.10
C PHE A 352 6.20 20.68 3.23
N LEU A 353 7.10 20.72 4.20
CA LEU A 353 7.13 21.69 5.30
C LEU A 353 8.50 22.37 5.37
N PRO A 354 8.61 23.57 5.96
CA PRO A 354 9.91 24.17 6.30
C PRO A 354 10.78 23.17 7.06
N ILE A 355 12.08 23.12 6.75
CA ILE A 355 12.98 22.09 7.26
C ILE A 355 13.03 22.06 8.80
N ASP A 356 12.90 23.22 9.44
CA ASP A 356 12.87 23.41 10.89
C ASP A 356 11.53 22.98 11.54
N GLU A 357 10.49 22.73 10.75
CA GLU A 357 9.24 22.10 11.16
C GLU A 357 9.24 20.58 10.95
N THR A 358 10.35 20.01 10.47
CA THR A 358 10.47 18.57 10.23
C THR A 358 11.35 17.86 11.27
N SER A 359 11.22 16.54 11.33
CA SER A 359 12.10 15.63 12.06
C SER A 359 12.48 14.47 11.15
N GLU A 360 13.78 14.19 11.07
CA GLU A 360 14.28 13.06 10.29
C GLU A 360 14.12 11.73 11.04
N PHE A 361 13.95 10.65 10.30
CA PHE A 361 14.03 9.29 10.78
C PHE A 361 14.69 8.38 9.73
N VAL A 362 15.16 7.22 10.18
CA VAL A 362 15.77 6.21 9.32
C VAL A 362 14.78 5.06 9.11
N ALA A 363 14.29 4.90 7.89
CA ALA A 363 13.40 3.80 7.47
C ALA A 363 14.16 2.46 7.42
N ASN A 364 13.43 1.35 7.28
CA ASN A 364 14.01 0.01 7.26
C ASN A 364 14.31 -0.49 5.84
N PHE A 365 14.97 0.36 5.06
CA PHE A 365 15.38 0.03 3.70
C PHE A 365 16.88 -0.28 3.68
N ASP A 366 17.28 -1.24 2.86
CA ASP A 366 18.68 -1.45 2.49
C ASP A 366 19.01 -0.56 1.29
N SER A 367 19.00 0.76 1.52
CA SER A 367 19.08 1.78 0.48
C SER A 367 19.84 3.02 0.96
N ALA A 368 20.47 3.74 0.04
CA ALA A 368 21.03 5.07 0.31
C ALA A 368 19.94 6.15 0.56
N PHE A 369 18.68 5.83 0.26
CA PHE A 369 17.52 6.67 0.49
C PHE A 369 16.69 6.11 1.65
N ASP A 370 17.30 5.78 2.79
CA ASP A 370 16.59 5.31 3.99
C ASP A 370 16.15 6.48 4.90
N ARG A 371 16.76 7.65 4.77
CA ARG A 371 16.38 8.85 5.52
C ARG A 371 15.11 9.48 4.97
N ARG A 372 14.17 9.73 5.86
CA ARG A 372 12.85 10.31 5.59
C ARG A 372 12.49 11.33 6.66
N ARG A 373 11.44 12.09 6.43
CA ARG A 373 10.99 13.11 7.40
C ARG A 373 9.54 12.88 7.80
N VAL A 374 9.23 13.29 9.01
CA VAL A 374 7.88 13.51 9.52
C VAL A 374 7.78 14.92 10.06
N ARG A 375 6.57 15.43 10.30
CA ARG A 375 6.42 16.70 11.00
C ARG A 375 7.01 16.63 12.42
N ARG A 376 7.59 17.74 12.88
CA ARG A 376 8.17 17.86 14.22
C ARG A 376 7.10 17.93 15.30
N ASP A 377 6.08 18.78 15.12
CA ASP A 377 4.94 18.84 16.03
C ASP A 377 3.95 17.71 15.70
N ARG A 378 4.13 16.57 16.37
CA ARG A 378 3.32 15.37 16.14
C ARG A 378 1.92 15.43 16.75
N GLN A 379 1.47 16.59 17.24
CA GLN A 379 0.12 16.88 17.76
C GLN A 379 -0.40 15.92 18.87
N GLY A 380 0.43 15.01 19.38
CA GLY A 380 0.07 14.04 20.43
C GLY A 380 -1.04 13.03 20.07
N LYS A 381 -1.79 13.22 18.98
CA LYS A 381 -2.91 12.34 18.58
C LYS A 381 -2.42 10.98 18.06
N PHE A 382 -1.29 10.98 17.35
CA PHE A 382 -0.77 9.80 16.65
C PHE A 382 0.56 9.32 17.23
N VAL A 383 0.71 8.01 17.31
CA VAL A 383 1.88 7.33 17.85
C VAL A 383 2.77 6.85 16.69
N TYR A 384 4.05 7.18 16.78
CA TYR A 384 5.04 6.88 15.76
C TYR A 384 5.97 5.81 16.31
N GLY A 385 6.20 4.74 15.56
CA GLY A 385 6.97 3.59 16.05
C GLY A 385 7.81 2.91 14.97
N PRO A 386 8.93 2.27 15.34
CA PRO A 386 9.60 2.36 16.63
C PRO A 386 10.29 3.72 16.82
N ALA A 387 10.14 4.35 17.98
CA ALA A 387 10.68 5.69 18.27
C ALA A 387 12.22 5.78 18.16
N SER A 388 12.93 4.64 18.28
CA SER A 388 14.39 4.56 18.11
C SER A 388 14.89 4.95 16.71
N ARG A 389 14.00 5.02 15.71
CA ARG A 389 14.34 5.41 14.34
C ARG A 389 14.40 6.92 14.12
N LEU A 390 13.85 7.70 15.04
CA LEU A 390 13.89 9.15 14.96
C LEU A 390 15.33 9.61 15.22
N ALA A 391 15.81 10.55 14.41
CA ALA A 391 17.07 11.23 14.68
C ALA A 391 16.96 11.95 16.04
N ARG A 392 18.02 11.85 16.85
CA ARG A 392 18.11 12.49 18.17
C ARG A 392 18.45 13.96 18.06
#